data_AF-A0AA38L7W6-F1
#
_entry.id   AF-A0AA38L7W6-F1
#
_cell.length_a   1.000
_cell.length_b   1.000
_cell.length_c   1.000
_cell.angle_alpha   90.00
_cell.angle_beta   90.00
_cell.angle_gamma   90.00
#
_symmetry.space_group_name_H-M   'P 1'
#
loop_
_entity.id
_entity.type
_entity.pdbx_description
1 polymer ?
#
loop_
_entity_poly.entity_id
_entity_poly.type
_entity_poly.pdbx_seq_one_letter_code
_entity_poly.pdbx_strand_id
1 'polypeptide(L)'
;RRVSVEDSLVRFAEKGKEAEKNVTANEEEEYIEEEVELTWIQEKAEDLAQFTGTVVQAIPGPRVGQTSLPWLAAVPLAYMGLSFVIAVVKTIRKLTSPRMKKRRLIRTNAMLCRTLDELLQSKQDELSYEALKRLMRKTGFNMEEILRKYIRYALNEKPFNTDLVANLIHLSKSSTLEDGQVAE
;
A
#
# COMPACT_ATOMS: atom_id res chain seq x y z
N ARG A 1 -7.00 -12.38 47.90
CA ARG A 1 -6.36 -11.93 46.64
C ARG A 1 -6.02 -10.42 46.66
N ARG A 2 -5.60 -9.87 47.82
CA ARG A 2 -5.16 -8.46 47.98
C ARG A 2 -3.71 -8.37 48.50
N VAL A 3 -3.24 -9.41 49.20
CA VAL A 3 -1.88 -9.55 49.76
C VAL A 3 -0.77 -9.65 48.69
N SER A 4 -1.05 -10.18 47.49
CA SER A 4 -0.02 -10.42 46.46
C SER A 4 0.44 -9.16 45.70
N VAL A 5 -0.30 -8.06 45.80
CA VAL A 5 0.00 -6.81 45.05
C VAL A 5 0.87 -5.87 45.88
N GLU A 6 0.72 -5.89 47.21
CA GLU A 6 1.56 -5.10 48.12
C GLU A 6 2.99 -5.66 48.21
N ASP A 7 3.14 -6.99 48.25
CA ASP A 7 4.45 -7.66 48.25
C ASP A 7 5.27 -7.43 46.96
N SER A 8 4.61 -7.19 45.83
CA SER A 8 5.31 -6.93 44.57
C SER A 8 5.77 -5.48 44.47
N LEU A 9 4.99 -4.51 44.95
CA LEU A 9 5.36 -3.10 44.97
C LEU A 9 6.53 -2.80 45.93
N VAL A 10 6.59 -3.47 47.08
CA VAL A 10 7.71 -3.35 48.03
C VAL A 10 9.04 -3.83 47.40
N ARG A 11 9.00 -4.95 46.65
CA ARG A 11 10.19 -5.48 45.96
C ARG A 11 10.70 -4.61 44.81
N PHE A 12 9.82 -3.88 44.12
CA PHE A 12 10.23 -2.92 43.09
C PHE A 12 10.83 -1.65 43.69
N ALA A 13 10.36 -1.21 44.87
CA ALA A 13 10.90 -0.05 45.58
C ALA A 13 12.29 -0.31 46.20
N GLU A 14 12.55 -1.52 46.71
CA GLU A 14 13.87 -1.91 47.22
C GLU A 14 14.92 -2.00 46.10
N LYS A 15 14.53 -2.51 44.93
CA LYS A 15 15.42 -2.64 43.76
C LYS A 15 15.81 -1.29 43.14
N GLY A 16 14.98 -0.26 43.29
CA GLY A 16 15.31 1.11 42.88
C GLY A 16 16.32 1.79 43.81
N LYS A 17 16.25 1.53 45.13
CA LYS A 17 17.14 2.11 46.14
C LYS A 17 18.54 1.49 46.16
N GLU A 18 18.68 0.21 45.80
CA GLU A 18 20.01 -0.42 45.64
C GLU A 18 20.75 0.05 44.37
N ALA A 19 20.04 0.46 43.33
CA ALA A 19 20.64 0.96 42.09
C ALA A 19 21.15 2.41 42.22
N GLU A 20 20.46 3.28 42.98
CA GLU A 20 20.92 4.65 43.25
C GLU A 20 22.14 4.69 44.18
N LYS A 21 22.24 3.76 45.14
CA LYS A 21 23.33 3.77 46.14
C LYS A 21 24.69 3.31 45.59
N ASN A 22 24.71 2.60 44.47
CA ASN A 22 25.93 2.12 43.81
C ASN A 22 26.55 3.12 42.83
N VAL A 23 25.84 4.19 42.45
CA VAL A 23 26.34 5.18 41.47
C VAL A 23 27.04 6.37 42.14
N THR A 24 26.78 6.63 43.42
CA THR A 24 27.28 7.83 44.13
C THR A 24 28.46 7.58 45.08
N ALA A 25 29.15 6.45 44.99
CA ALA A 25 30.19 6.06 45.97
C ALA A 25 31.61 5.89 45.39
N ASN A 26 31.93 6.48 44.24
CA ASN A 26 33.23 6.27 43.61
C ASN A 26 33.85 7.54 43.01
N GLU A 27 33.85 8.63 43.80
CA GLU A 27 34.69 9.81 43.57
C GLU A 27 35.43 10.09 44.90
N GLU A 28 36.73 10.44 44.81
CA GLU A 28 37.76 10.63 45.87
C GLU A 28 38.62 9.35 46.10
N GLU A 29 39.94 9.23 45.86
CA GLU A 29 41.09 10.08 45.51
C GLU A 29 42.21 9.15 44.94
N GLU A 30 43.04 9.58 43.99
CA GLU A 30 44.49 9.27 44.03
C GLU A 30 45.28 10.20 43.10
N TYR A 31 46.11 11.06 43.69
CA TYR A 31 47.15 11.82 42.98
C TYR A 31 48.33 10.88 42.72
N ILE A 32 48.66 10.65 41.45
CA ILE A 32 49.93 10.02 41.05
C ILE A 32 50.61 10.99 40.09
N GLU A 33 51.65 11.67 40.57
CA GLU A 33 52.64 12.34 39.74
C GLU A 33 53.46 11.27 39.01
N GLU A 34 53.14 11.03 37.74
CA GLU A 34 54.07 10.42 36.80
C GLU A 34 54.33 11.42 35.67
N GLU A 35 55.44 12.14 35.79
CA GLU A 35 56.15 12.63 34.60
C GLU A 35 56.47 11.41 33.72
N VAL A 36 56.06 11.44 32.44
CA VAL A 36 56.85 11.01 31.27
C VAL A 36 55.94 10.88 30.03
N GLU A 37 56.40 11.56 28.96
CA GLU A 37 56.06 11.41 27.53
C GLU A 37 54.76 12.04 26.98
N LEU A 38 54.91 13.27 26.50
CA LEU A 38 54.03 13.90 25.51
C LEU A 38 54.23 13.23 24.14
N THR A 39 53.57 12.10 23.83
CA THR A 39 54.00 11.27 22.68
C THR A 39 52.94 10.75 21.73
N TRP A 40 51.67 11.19 21.81
CA TRP A 40 50.75 10.94 20.69
C TRP A 40 49.56 11.90 20.58
N ILE A 41 49.15 12.54 21.67
CA ILE A 41 47.97 13.42 21.68
C ILE A 41 48.35 14.84 21.25
N GLN A 42 49.55 15.30 21.59
CA GLN A 42 50.00 16.66 21.23
C GLN A 42 50.43 16.79 19.77
N GLU A 43 51.18 15.84 19.21
CA GLU A 43 51.49 15.84 17.77
C GLU A 43 50.20 15.76 16.93
N LYS A 44 49.21 14.99 17.39
CA LYS A 44 47.91 14.85 16.73
C LYS A 44 47.01 16.09 16.89
N ALA A 45 47.19 16.85 17.97
CA ALA A 45 46.52 18.13 18.18
C ALA A 45 47.17 19.27 17.41
N GLU A 46 48.49 19.25 17.22
CA GLU A 46 49.20 20.19 16.36
C GLU A 46 48.89 19.94 14.88
N ASP A 47 48.80 18.68 14.46
CA ASP A 47 48.27 18.32 13.13
C ASP A 47 46.81 18.76 13.00
N LEU A 48 45.96 18.50 14.00
CA LEU A 48 44.59 19.00 13.98
C LEU A 48 44.53 20.53 13.91
N ALA A 49 45.42 21.26 14.57
CA ALA A 49 45.48 22.72 14.54
C ALA A 49 45.98 23.26 13.19
N GLN A 50 46.95 22.59 12.55
CA GLN A 50 47.44 22.96 11.21
C GLN A 50 46.44 22.58 10.10
N PHE A 51 45.75 21.45 10.24
CA PHE A 51 44.69 21.04 9.32
C PHE A 51 43.37 21.79 9.56
N THR A 52 43.07 22.23 10.78
CA THR A 52 41.94 23.14 11.03
C THR A 52 42.26 24.58 10.67
N GLY A 53 43.52 25.02 10.74
CA GLY A 53 43.96 26.34 10.28
C GLY A 53 43.77 26.58 8.77
N THR A 54 43.94 25.54 7.96
CA THR A 54 43.69 25.58 6.50
C THR A 54 42.22 25.36 6.14
N VAL A 55 41.43 24.71 6.99
CA VAL A 55 39.98 24.50 6.78
C VAL A 55 39.14 25.67 7.32
N VAL A 56 39.63 26.42 8.30
CA VAL A 56 38.91 27.60 8.86
C VAL A 56 38.93 28.80 7.91
N GLN A 57 39.99 28.97 7.11
CA GLN A 57 40.04 30.02 6.08
C GLN A 57 39.17 29.73 4.84
N ALA A 58 38.52 28.56 4.82
CA ALA A 58 37.50 28.18 3.87
C ALA A 58 36.11 28.07 4.50
N ILE A 59 35.88 28.53 5.76
CA ILE A 59 34.55 28.59 6.36
C ILE A 59 33.81 29.79 5.75
N PRO A 60 32.93 29.57 4.77
CA PRO A 60 32.18 30.65 4.20
C PRO A 60 30.98 30.86 5.15
N GLY A 61 30.89 32.02 5.80
CA GLY A 61 29.82 32.33 6.78
C GLY A 61 28.43 31.89 6.29
N PRO A 62 27.53 31.48 7.20
CA PRO A 62 26.46 30.49 7.00
C PRO A 62 25.96 30.38 5.56
N ARG A 63 26.73 29.70 4.70
CA ARG A 63 26.34 29.44 3.32
C ARG A 63 25.49 28.19 3.33
N VAL A 64 24.18 28.40 3.47
CA VAL A 64 23.21 27.49 2.88
C VAL A 64 23.67 27.22 1.45
N GLY A 65 23.93 25.95 1.12
CA GLY A 65 24.64 25.58 -0.11
C GLY A 65 24.07 26.28 -1.34
N GLN A 66 24.94 26.64 -2.29
CA GLN A 66 24.61 27.29 -3.57
C GLN A 66 23.85 26.35 -4.52
N THR A 67 22.86 25.61 -4.03
CA THR A 67 21.83 25.02 -4.86
C THR A 67 20.67 26.01 -4.92
N SER A 68 20.11 26.21 -6.12
CA SER A 68 19.07 27.21 -6.43
C SER A 68 17.76 27.05 -5.63
N LEU A 69 17.65 26.03 -4.78
CA LEU A 69 16.41 25.71 -4.07
C LEU A 69 16.53 26.11 -2.59
N PRO A 70 15.86 27.20 -2.17
CA PRO A 70 15.89 27.63 -0.78
C PRO A 70 15.28 26.55 0.12
N TRP A 71 15.90 26.31 1.28
CA TRP A 71 15.40 25.38 2.31
C TRP A 71 13.95 25.70 2.74
N LEU A 72 13.54 26.97 2.63
CA LEU A 72 12.17 27.44 2.84
C LEU A 72 11.17 26.84 1.84
N ALA A 73 11.59 26.53 0.61
CA ALA A 73 10.77 25.85 -0.40
C ALA A 73 10.81 24.33 -0.25
N ALA A 74 11.93 23.78 0.25
CA ALA A 74 12.08 22.34 0.46
C ALA A 74 11.05 21.79 1.46
N VAL A 75 10.72 22.51 2.53
CA VAL A 75 9.77 22.06 3.56
C VAL A 75 8.32 21.96 3.04
N PRO A 76 7.74 22.99 2.40
CA PRO A 76 6.44 22.87 1.75
C PRO A 76 6.42 21.81 0.64
N LEU A 77 7.49 21.72 -0.16
CA LEU A 77 7.57 20.74 -1.24
C LEU A 77 7.60 19.30 -0.69
N ALA A 78 8.33 19.07 0.40
CA ALA A 78 8.35 17.79 1.10
C ALA A 78 6.98 17.46 1.72
N TYR A 79 6.30 18.43 2.32
CA TYR A 79 4.93 18.25 2.85
C TYR A 79 3.93 17.88 1.74
N MET A 80 4.00 18.57 0.59
CA MET A 80 3.19 18.26 -0.59
C MET A 80 3.49 16.85 -1.11
N GLY A 81 4.77 16.45 -1.20
CA GLY A 81 5.17 15.09 -1.56
C GLY A 81 4.61 14.03 -0.61
N LEU A 82 4.74 14.23 0.70
CA LEU A 82 4.23 13.28 1.70
C LEU A 82 2.70 13.18 1.67
N SER A 83 2.01 14.32 1.58
CA SER A 83 0.54 14.35 1.48
C SER A 83 0.03 13.65 0.21
N PHE A 84 0.73 13.79 -0.91
CA PHE A 84 0.42 13.10 -2.16
C PHE A 84 0.55 11.57 -2.02
N VAL A 85 1.63 11.08 -1.42
CA VAL A 85 1.81 9.64 -1.18
C VAL A 85 0.69 9.09 -0.30
N ILE A 86 0.34 9.79 0.79
CA ILE A 86 -0.77 9.40 1.68
C ILE A 86 -2.09 9.35 0.90
N ALA A 87 -2.35 10.33 0.04
CA ALA A 87 -3.56 10.38 -0.78
C ALA A 87 -3.62 9.23 -1.80
N VAL A 88 -2.49 8.90 -2.46
CA VAL A 88 -2.41 7.77 -3.40
C VAL A 88 -2.67 6.45 -2.67
N VAL A 89 -2.03 6.21 -1.53
CA VAL A 89 -2.26 4.99 -0.73
C VAL A 89 -3.71 4.89 -0.27
N LYS A 90 -4.30 5.99 0.21
CA LYS A 90 -5.71 6.03 0.61
C LYS A 90 -6.64 5.75 -0.57
N THR A 91 -6.29 6.25 -1.75
CA THR A 91 -7.05 6.01 -3.00
C THR A 91 -6.95 4.56 -3.42
N ILE A 92 -5.76 3.95 -3.41
CA ILE A 92 -5.57 2.53 -3.73
C ILE A 92 -6.35 1.65 -2.73
N ARG A 93 -6.26 1.93 -1.42
CA ARG A 93 -7.05 1.23 -0.40
C ARG A 93 -8.56 1.37 -0.65
N LYS A 94 -9.02 2.54 -1.06
CA LYS A 94 -10.43 2.78 -1.41
C LYS A 94 -10.85 2.01 -2.66
N LEU A 95 -10.00 1.93 -3.69
CA LEU A 95 -10.26 1.18 -4.92
C LEU A 95 -10.28 -0.33 -4.68
N THR A 96 -9.43 -0.85 -3.78
CA THR A 96 -9.37 -2.27 -3.43
C THR A 96 -10.40 -2.68 -2.36
N SER A 97 -11.18 -1.74 -1.85
CA SER A 97 -12.22 -2.00 -0.84
C SER A 97 -13.25 -3.03 -1.32
N PRO A 98 -13.74 -3.94 -0.45
CA PRO A 98 -14.75 -4.94 -0.82
C PRO A 98 -16.03 -4.33 -1.37
N ARG A 99 -16.43 -3.13 -0.88
CA ARG A 99 -17.59 -2.40 -1.40
C ARG A 99 -17.40 -1.98 -2.86
N MET A 100 -16.19 -1.53 -3.21
CA MET A 100 -15.85 -1.14 -4.59
C MET A 100 -15.75 -2.36 -5.51
N LYS A 101 -15.18 -3.48 -5.04
CA LYS A 101 -15.16 -4.75 -5.77
C LYS A 101 -16.59 -5.21 -6.13
N LYS A 102 -17.51 -5.19 -5.16
CA LYS A 102 -18.92 -5.54 -5.38
C LYS A 102 -19.57 -4.62 -6.43
N ARG A 103 -19.41 -3.29 -6.30
CA ARG A 103 -19.96 -2.33 -7.26
C ARG A 103 -19.41 -2.53 -8.67
N ARG A 104 -18.11 -2.83 -8.78
CA ARG A 104 -17.46 -3.13 -10.07
C ARG A 104 -18.06 -4.38 -10.72
N LEU A 105 -18.25 -5.46 -9.96
CA LEU A 105 -18.87 -6.69 -10.46
C LEU A 105 -20.33 -6.49 -10.89
N ILE A 106 -21.10 -5.70 -10.15
CA ILE A 106 -22.48 -5.37 -10.53
C ILE A 106 -22.47 -4.56 -11.83
N ARG A 107 -21.59 -3.56 -11.94
CA ARG A 107 -21.46 -2.73 -13.14
C ARG A 107 -21.04 -3.57 -14.35
N THR A 108 -20.08 -4.48 -14.21
CA THR A 108 -19.65 -5.35 -15.32
C THR A 108 -20.74 -6.34 -15.71
N ASN A 109 -21.50 -6.86 -14.76
CA ASN A 109 -22.65 -7.73 -15.04
C ASN A 109 -23.76 -6.97 -15.80
N ALA A 110 -24.11 -5.76 -15.34
CA ALA A 110 -25.07 -4.91 -16.04
C ALA A 110 -24.59 -4.52 -17.46
N MET A 111 -23.30 -4.23 -17.61
CA MET A 111 -22.69 -3.97 -18.91
C MET A 111 -22.80 -5.20 -19.83
N LEU A 112 -22.47 -6.40 -19.32
CA LEU A 112 -22.59 -7.65 -20.07
C LEU A 112 -24.01 -7.82 -20.62
N CYS A 113 -25.02 -7.74 -19.76
CA CYS A 113 -26.40 -7.98 -20.16
C CYS A 113 -26.86 -6.97 -21.22
N ARG A 114 -26.52 -5.70 -21.06
CA ARG A 114 -26.81 -4.65 -22.06
C ARG A 114 -26.12 -4.92 -23.39
N THR A 115 -24.83 -5.25 -23.36
CA THR A 115 -24.08 -5.55 -24.60
C THR A 115 -24.59 -6.81 -25.29
N LEU A 116 -25.04 -7.82 -24.54
CA LEU A 116 -25.66 -9.00 -25.13
C LEU A 116 -27.02 -8.66 -25.75
N ASP A 117 -27.83 -7.84 -25.06
CA ASP A 117 -29.12 -7.39 -25.58
C ASP A 117 -28.95 -6.62 -26.90
N GLU A 118 -27.96 -5.73 -26.97
CA GLU A 118 -27.61 -5.01 -28.19
C GLU A 118 -27.19 -5.97 -29.32
N LEU A 119 -26.33 -6.97 -29.03
CA LEU A 119 -25.91 -7.96 -30.03
C LEU A 119 -27.05 -8.86 -30.52
N LEU A 120 -27.96 -9.23 -29.61
CA LEU A 120 -29.15 -10.02 -29.94
C LEU A 120 -30.16 -9.22 -30.76
N GLN A 121 -30.24 -7.90 -30.55
CA GLN A 121 -31.08 -6.99 -31.33
C GLN A 121 -30.46 -6.60 -32.68
N SER A 122 -29.14 -6.45 -32.75
CA SER A 122 -28.47 -5.89 -33.94
C SER A 122 -28.41 -6.86 -35.13
N LYS A 123 -28.41 -8.18 -34.89
CA LYS A 123 -28.77 -9.29 -35.83
C LYS A 123 -28.31 -10.65 -35.29
N GLN A 124 -29.15 -11.68 -35.38
CA GLN A 124 -28.84 -13.06 -34.95
C GLN A 124 -27.64 -13.69 -35.68
N ASP A 125 -27.33 -13.24 -36.90
CA ASP A 125 -26.19 -13.73 -37.69
C ASP A 125 -24.82 -13.18 -37.22
N GLU A 126 -24.82 -12.08 -36.45
CA GLU A 126 -23.61 -11.46 -35.90
C GLU A 126 -23.27 -11.97 -34.49
N LEU A 127 -24.07 -12.88 -33.91
CA LEU A 127 -23.73 -13.65 -32.72
C LEU A 127 -22.67 -14.71 -33.04
N SER A 128 -21.61 -14.28 -33.71
CA SER A 128 -20.43 -15.07 -33.95
C SER A 128 -19.71 -15.31 -32.63
N TYR A 129 -19.13 -16.50 -32.49
CA TYR A 129 -18.22 -16.85 -31.41
C TYR A 129 -17.15 -15.76 -31.16
N GLU A 130 -16.74 -15.04 -32.21
CA GLU A 130 -15.81 -13.92 -32.08
C GLU A 130 -16.35 -12.75 -31.25
N ALA A 131 -17.63 -12.40 -31.40
CA ALA A 131 -18.27 -11.32 -30.65
C ALA A 131 -18.36 -11.70 -29.16
N LEU A 132 -18.72 -12.95 -28.85
CA LEU A 132 -18.69 -13.49 -27.49
C LEU A 132 -17.27 -13.50 -26.93
N LYS A 133 -16.26 -13.90 -27.71
CA LYS A 133 -14.84 -13.85 -27.30
C LYS A 133 -14.33 -12.42 -27.06
N ARG A 134 -14.85 -11.43 -27.80
CA ARG A 134 -14.59 -10.01 -27.51
C ARG A 134 -15.21 -9.60 -26.18
N LEU A 135 -16.41 -10.07 -25.86
CA LEU A 135 -17.07 -9.82 -24.58
C LEU A 135 -16.38 -10.49 -23.39
N MET A 136 -15.89 -11.71 -23.56
CA MET A 136 -15.06 -12.40 -22.54
C MET A 136 -13.84 -11.56 -22.19
N ARG A 137 -13.10 -11.08 -23.20
CA ARG A 137 -11.92 -10.23 -22.98
C ARG A 137 -12.24 -8.90 -22.30
N LYS A 138 -13.41 -8.30 -22.58
CA LYS A 138 -13.83 -7.03 -21.98
C LYS A 138 -14.27 -7.19 -20.52
N THR A 139 -15.00 -8.25 -20.22
CA THR A 139 -15.63 -8.45 -18.90
C THR A 139 -14.75 -9.25 -17.94
N GLY A 140 -13.86 -10.09 -18.46
CA GLY A 140 -13.04 -11.03 -17.71
C GLY A 140 -13.80 -12.26 -17.21
N PHE A 141 -15.02 -12.50 -17.70
CA PHE A 141 -15.82 -13.68 -17.36
C PHE A 141 -15.55 -14.84 -18.31
N ASN A 142 -15.72 -16.06 -17.80
CA ASN A 142 -15.71 -17.25 -18.65
C ASN A 142 -16.97 -17.30 -19.53
N MET A 143 -16.94 -18.07 -20.61
CA MET A 143 -18.10 -18.21 -21.51
C MET A 143 -19.32 -18.76 -20.75
N GLU A 144 -19.13 -19.79 -19.91
CA GLU A 144 -20.16 -20.38 -19.05
C GLU A 144 -20.79 -19.34 -18.12
N GLU A 145 -19.96 -18.50 -17.50
CA GLU A 145 -20.42 -17.45 -16.61
C GLU A 145 -21.26 -16.40 -17.35
N ILE A 146 -20.89 -16.08 -18.59
CA ILE A 146 -21.64 -15.15 -19.43
C ILE A 146 -23.02 -15.74 -19.73
N LEU A 147 -23.08 -16.99 -20.19
CA LEU A 147 -24.33 -17.70 -20.44
C LEU A 147 -25.21 -17.73 -19.20
N ARG A 148 -24.67 -18.21 -18.08
CA ARG A 148 -25.41 -18.38 -16.83
C ARG A 148 -25.95 -17.06 -16.29
N LYS A 149 -25.14 -15.99 -16.32
CA LYS A 149 -25.57 -14.65 -15.88
C LYS A 149 -26.66 -14.11 -16.80
N TYR A 150 -26.52 -14.28 -18.11
CA TYR A 150 -27.49 -13.79 -19.06
C TYR A 150 -28.82 -14.55 -18.99
N ILE A 151 -28.80 -15.89 -18.92
CA ILE A 151 -30.02 -16.70 -18.77
C ILE A 151 -30.75 -16.31 -17.48
N ARG A 152 -30.03 -16.19 -16.35
CA ARG A 152 -30.63 -15.78 -15.08
C ARG A 152 -31.27 -14.39 -15.18
N TYR A 153 -30.61 -13.44 -15.84
CA TYR A 153 -31.15 -12.11 -16.07
C TYR A 153 -32.37 -12.13 -16.99
N ALA A 154 -32.27 -12.80 -18.15
CA ALA A 154 -33.31 -12.84 -19.17
C ALA A 154 -34.58 -13.51 -18.64
N LEU A 155 -34.47 -14.60 -17.89
CA LEU A 155 -35.62 -15.30 -17.31
C LEU A 155 -36.27 -14.53 -16.14
N ASN A 156 -35.53 -13.66 -15.44
CA ASN A 156 -36.06 -12.90 -14.32
C ASN A 156 -36.65 -11.54 -14.74
N GLU A 157 -36.04 -10.87 -15.71
CA GLU A 157 -36.34 -9.48 -16.06
C GLU A 157 -37.18 -9.33 -17.33
N LYS A 158 -37.20 -10.33 -18.23
CA LYS A 158 -37.91 -10.24 -19.51
C LYS A 158 -39.12 -11.16 -19.54
N PRO A 159 -40.21 -10.77 -20.25
CA PRO A 159 -41.34 -11.66 -20.49
C PRO A 159 -40.90 -12.86 -21.34
N PHE A 160 -41.38 -14.03 -20.97
CA PHE A 160 -41.05 -15.28 -21.64
C PHE A 160 -41.80 -15.40 -22.98
N ASN A 161 -41.18 -14.94 -24.07
CA ASN A 161 -41.72 -14.92 -25.43
C ASN A 161 -40.96 -15.87 -26.36
N THR A 162 -41.56 -16.24 -27.49
CA THR A 162 -40.92 -17.05 -28.55
C THR A 162 -39.59 -16.45 -29.01
N ASP A 163 -39.53 -15.13 -29.12
CA ASP A 163 -38.34 -14.40 -29.57
C ASP A 163 -37.19 -14.51 -28.57
N LEU A 164 -37.51 -14.50 -27.27
CA LEU A 164 -36.52 -14.70 -26.20
C LEU A 164 -35.95 -16.12 -26.25
N VAL A 165 -36.80 -17.12 -26.48
CA VAL A 165 -36.37 -18.52 -26.61
C VAL A 165 -35.50 -18.70 -27.84
N ALA A 166 -35.88 -18.14 -28.99
CA ALA A 166 -35.06 -18.15 -30.19
C ALA A 166 -33.68 -17.54 -29.93
N ASN A 167 -33.64 -16.36 -29.32
CA ASN A 167 -32.41 -15.67 -28.94
C ASN A 167 -31.51 -16.51 -28.01
N LEU A 168 -32.09 -17.22 -27.03
CA LEU A 168 -31.33 -18.12 -26.15
C LEU A 168 -30.81 -19.35 -26.89
N ILE A 169 -31.56 -19.91 -27.83
CA ILE A 169 -31.12 -21.04 -28.66
C ILE A 169 -29.96 -20.62 -29.56
N HIS A 170 -30.05 -19.45 -30.21
CA HIS A 170 -28.95 -18.91 -31.02
C HIS A 170 -27.69 -18.69 -30.20
N LEU A 171 -27.85 -18.10 -29.02
CA LEU A 171 -26.77 -17.83 -28.10
C LEU A 171 -26.12 -19.12 -27.58
N SER A 172 -26.91 -20.14 -27.25
CA SER A 172 -26.40 -21.47 -26.89
C SER A 172 -25.59 -22.10 -28.04
N LYS A 173 -26.15 -22.15 -29.26
CA LYS A 173 -25.47 -22.68 -30.45
C LYS A 173 -24.15 -21.95 -30.74
N SER A 174 -24.12 -20.62 -30.59
CA SER A 174 -22.92 -19.81 -30.82
C SER A 174 -21.84 -19.99 -29.76
N SER A 175 -22.23 -20.44 -28.57
CA SER A 175 -21.31 -20.59 -27.44
C SER A 175 -20.49 -21.86 -27.50
N THR A 176 -20.86 -22.85 -28.33
CA THR A 176 -20.18 -24.16 -28.47
C THR A 176 -19.89 -24.87 -27.13
N LEU A 177 -20.66 -24.57 -26.08
CA LEU A 177 -20.50 -25.20 -24.76
C LEU A 177 -21.33 -26.48 -24.72
N GLU A 178 -20.76 -27.54 -24.17
CA GLU A 178 -21.44 -28.82 -23.97
C GLU A 178 -22.40 -28.69 -22.77
N ASP A 179 -23.60 -29.29 -22.86
CA ASP A 179 -24.71 -29.07 -21.90
C ASP A 179 -24.31 -29.34 -20.42
N GLY A 180 -23.29 -30.17 -20.18
CA GLY A 180 -22.76 -30.46 -18.85
C GLY A 180 -22.01 -29.30 -18.18
N GLN A 181 -21.41 -28.38 -18.94
CA GLN A 181 -20.58 -27.29 -18.42
C GLN A 181 -21.41 -26.08 -17.92
N VAL A 182 -22.71 -26.05 -18.22
CA VAL A 182 -23.60 -24.94 -17.85
C VAL A 182 -24.23 -25.14 -16.46
N ALA A 183 -24.19 -26.37 -15.91
CA ALA A 183 -24.91 -26.76 -14.70
C ALA A 183 -24.18 -26.49 -13.37
N GLU A 184 -22.84 -26.37 -13.36
CA GLU A 184 -22.05 -26.05 -12.15
C GLU A 184 -22.03 -24.53 -11.87
#